data_AF-A0A402D5M4-F1
#
_entry.id   AF-A0A402D5M4-F1
#
_cell.length_a   1.000
_cell.length_b   1.000
_cell.length_c   1.000
_cell.angle_alpha   90.00
_cell.angle_beta   90.00
_cell.angle_gamma   90.00
#
_symmetry.space_group_name_H-M   'P 1'
#
loop_
_entity.id
_entity.type
_entity.pdbx_description
1 polymer ?
#
loop_
_entity_poly.entity_id
_entity_poly.type
_entity_poly.pdbx_seq_one_letter_code
_entity_poly.pdbx_strand_id
1 'polypeptide(L)'
;MEAGFMKKILTALGAMALICGVGAAGRAQQPTPSVPNPNLTPGAVLPVTKDDLCVPGYTKKVRNVPQSVKNQVYAEYGVTHHKAGDYEVDHLISLELGGSNSIKNLWPESYKSKPYNAHVKDKLENRLHALVCSGQLDLAAAQHAIATDWIGAYKKYMGASPSSAAPKAHAKNHSRSHWYNLRIPQTQTPPMPMSTTPDSPSGQVWVNTKSGKYFQPGARYYGKTKQGQYMSEKDAIQQGFTAAGQ
;
A
#
# COMPACT_ATOMS: atom_id res chain seq x y z
N MET A 1 95.31 2.18 35.17
CA MET A 1 94.55 1.13 35.88
C MET A 1 93.13 1.65 35.94
N GLU A 2 92.09 1.16 35.27
CA GLU A 2 91.72 -0.05 34.51
C GLU A 2 90.59 0.43 33.57
N ALA A 3 90.64 0.22 32.27
CA ALA A 3 89.97 -0.87 31.55
C ALA A 3 88.45 -1.03 31.80
N GLY A 4 87.65 -0.74 30.78
CA GLY A 4 86.75 -1.77 30.24
C GLY A 4 85.23 -1.55 30.27
N PHE A 5 84.65 -1.88 29.11
CA PHE A 5 83.39 -2.62 28.94
C PHE A 5 82.09 -1.80 28.80
N MET A 6 81.61 -1.47 27.59
CA MET A 6 80.94 -2.30 26.57
C MET A 6 79.40 -2.23 26.64
N LYS A 7 78.83 -1.72 25.55
CA LYS A 7 77.48 -1.98 24.96
C LYS A 7 76.26 -1.96 25.90
N LYS A 8 75.29 -1.12 25.55
CA LYS A 8 74.02 -1.57 24.90
C LYS A 8 73.14 -0.39 24.51
N ILE A 9 72.84 -0.34 23.21
CA ILE A 9 71.72 0.38 22.63
C ILE A 9 70.44 -0.24 23.20
N LEU A 10 69.61 0.54 23.89
CA LEU A 10 68.19 0.24 24.04
C LEU A 10 67.38 1.48 23.64
N THR A 11 66.78 1.35 22.46
CA THR A 11 65.61 2.09 21.99
C THR A 11 64.52 2.14 23.06
N ALA A 12 64.15 3.34 23.50
CA ALA A 12 62.89 3.56 24.20
C ALA A 12 61.96 4.34 23.25
N LEU A 13 61.14 3.59 22.52
CA LEU A 13 59.96 4.11 21.84
C LEU A 13 59.01 4.64 22.91
N GLY A 14 58.85 5.96 22.96
CA GLY A 14 57.86 6.62 23.81
C GLY A 14 56.46 6.18 23.38
N ALA A 15 55.75 5.52 24.31
CA ALA A 15 54.39 5.03 24.10
C ALA A 15 53.42 6.19 23.81
N MET A 16 52.90 6.22 22.58
CA MET A 16 51.79 7.08 22.21
C MET A 16 50.53 6.50 22.84
N ALA A 17 50.11 7.08 23.98
CA ALA A 17 48.86 6.74 24.64
C ALA A 17 47.69 7.12 23.72
N LEU A 18 47.19 6.13 22.98
CA LEU A 18 46.04 6.26 22.10
C LEU A 18 44.79 6.28 22.98
N ILE A 19 44.22 7.48 23.14
CA ILE A 19 42.98 7.72 23.86
C ILE A 19 41.86 6.98 23.12
N CYS A 20 41.49 5.79 23.58
CA CYS A 20 40.30 5.08 23.13
C CYS A 20 39.04 5.72 23.73
N GLY A 21 38.74 6.95 23.31
CA GLY A 21 37.45 7.59 23.51
C GLY A 21 36.53 7.28 22.35
N VAL A 22 35.96 6.07 22.30
CA VAL A 22 34.84 5.81 21.37
C VAL A 22 33.56 6.08 22.13
N GLY A 23 33.09 7.33 22.03
CA GLY A 23 31.80 7.75 22.53
C GLY A 23 30.69 6.87 21.93
N ALA A 24 29.70 6.54 22.76
CA ALA A 24 28.49 5.86 22.33
C ALA A 24 27.90 6.58 21.10
N ALA A 25 27.88 5.90 19.95
CA ALA A 25 27.11 6.32 18.79
C ALA A 25 25.62 6.04 19.04
N GLY A 26 25.07 6.68 20.07
CA GLY A 26 23.63 6.76 20.31
C GLY A 26 23.05 7.88 19.47
N ARG A 27 22.65 7.57 18.24
CA ARG A 27 21.58 8.29 17.55
C ARG A 27 20.68 7.25 16.89
N ALA A 28 19.67 6.80 17.64
CA ALA A 28 18.46 6.26 17.05
C ALA A 28 17.84 7.37 16.19
N GLN A 29 18.19 7.39 14.90
CA GLN A 29 17.52 8.24 13.94
C GLN A 29 16.05 7.87 13.98
N GLN A 30 15.22 8.82 14.43
CA GLN A 30 13.78 8.73 14.27
C GLN A 30 13.50 8.42 12.80
N PRO A 31 12.70 7.39 12.47
CA PRO A 31 12.47 7.02 11.09
C PRO A 31 11.90 8.25 10.37
N THR A 32 12.53 8.58 9.24
CA THR A 32 12.11 9.62 8.31
C THR A 32 10.60 9.54 8.05
N PRO A 33 9.92 10.67 7.75
CA PRO A 33 8.53 10.63 7.30
C PRO A 33 8.41 9.57 6.18
N SER A 34 7.51 8.60 6.37
CA SER A 34 7.39 7.46 5.47
C SER A 34 6.66 7.91 4.20
N VAL A 35 7.39 8.44 3.23
CA VAL A 35 6.89 8.65 1.87
C VAL A 35 7.44 7.54 0.97
N PRO A 36 6.64 6.96 0.06
CA PRO A 36 7.15 5.96 -0.85
C PRO A 36 8.17 6.55 -1.82
N ASN A 37 9.04 5.69 -2.36
CA ASN A 37 9.93 6.09 -3.43
C ASN A 37 9.11 6.19 -4.73
N PRO A 38 9.00 7.37 -5.37
CA PRO A 38 8.14 7.56 -6.54
C PRO A 38 8.59 6.74 -7.77
N ASN A 39 9.85 6.30 -7.83
CA ASN A 39 10.31 5.42 -8.91
C ASN A 39 9.85 3.97 -8.73
N LEU A 40 9.62 3.54 -7.48
CA LEU A 40 9.12 2.19 -7.16
C LEU A 40 7.60 2.16 -7.10
N THR A 41 7.01 3.21 -6.53
CA THR A 41 5.57 3.31 -6.25
C THR A 41 5.02 4.63 -6.81
N PRO A 42 4.89 4.77 -8.14
CA PRO A 42 4.35 5.98 -8.76
C PRO A 42 2.84 6.19 -8.54
N GLY A 43 2.11 5.18 -8.05
CA GLY A 43 0.65 5.28 -7.82
C GLY A 43 -0.17 4.73 -8.98
N ALA A 44 -0.03 3.44 -9.30
CA ALA A 44 -0.83 2.79 -10.34
C ALA A 44 -2.31 2.63 -9.94
N VAL A 45 -3.23 2.99 -10.83
CA VAL A 45 -4.70 2.94 -10.64
C VAL A 45 -5.38 1.86 -11.48
N LEU A 46 -6.58 1.46 -11.08
CA LEU A 46 -7.52 0.66 -11.87
C LEU A 46 -8.38 1.59 -12.76
N PRO A 47 -8.89 1.10 -13.90
CA PRO A 47 -9.81 1.85 -14.75
C PRO A 47 -11.23 1.84 -14.17
N VAL A 48 -11.43 2.54 -13.06
CA VAL A 48 -12.71 2.63 -12.35
C VAL A 48 -13.18 4.08 -12.23
N THR A 49 -14.48 4.26 -12.14
CA THR A 49 -15.14 5.55 -11.99
C THR A 49 -15.55 5.78 -10.54
N LYS A 50 -15.99 7.01 -10.24
CA LYS A 50 -16.63 7.33 -8.96
C LYS A 50 -17.80 6.40 -8.66
N ASP A 51 -18.61 6.06 -9.66
CA ASP A 51 -19.82 5.23 -9.46
C ASP A 51 -19.46 3.77 -9.13
N ASP A 52 -18.32 3.28 -9.61
CA ASP A 52 -17.79 1.97 -9.22
C ASP A 52 -17.28 1.96 -7.77
N LEU A 53 -16.69 3.06 -7.33
CA LEU A 53 -16.01 3.20 -6.04
C LEU A 53 -16.98 3.49 -4.89
N CYS A 54 -17.99 4.32 -5.14
CA CYS A 54 -18.90 4.85 -4.13
C CYS A 54 -20.09 3.92 -3.86
N VAL A 55 -19.83 2.61 -3.86
CA VAL A 55 -20.80 1.58 -3.51
C VAL A 55 -20.29 0.73 -2.35
N PRO A 56 -21.18 0.26 -1.46
CA PRO A 56 -20.78 -0.58 -0.34
C PRO A 56 -20.01 -1.84 -0.80
N GLY A 57 -18.81 -2.02 -0.25
CA GLY A 57 -18.03 -3.25 -0.40
C GLY A 57 -17.16 -3.34 -1.66
N TYR A 58 -16.97 -2.25 -2.42
CA TYR A 58 -16.04 -2.22 -3.56
C TYR A 58 -14.66 -2.80 -3.21
N THR A 59 -14.01 -2.28 -2.15
CA THR A 59 -12.64 -2.69 -1.78
C THR A 59 -12.54 -4.17 -1.42
N LYS A 60 -13.60 -4.77 -0.86
CA LYS A 60 -13.62 -6.22 -0.55
C LYS A 60 -13.43 -7.09 -1.79
N LYS A 61 -13.88 -6.62 -2.96
CA LYS A 61 -13.75 -7.34 -4.24
C LYS A 61 -12.34 -7.28 -4.80
N VAL A 62 -11.60 -6.21 -4.52
CA VAL A 62 -10.32 -5.90 -5.16
C VAL A 62 -9.11 -5.94 -4.22
N ARG A 63 -9.26 -6.22 -2.93
CA ARG A 63 -8.18 -6.11 -1.92
C ARG A 63 -7.10 -7.19 -1.88
N ASN A 64 -7.14 -8.18 -2.79
CA ASN A 64 -6.23 -9.32 -2.68
C ASN A 64 -4.81 -9.00 -3.18
N VAL A 65 -3.86 -8.85 -2.25
CA VAL A 65 -2.42 -8.76 -2.53
C VAL A 65 -1.73 -10.03 -2.02
N PRO A 66 -1.23 -10.92 -2.90
CA PRO A 66 -0.54 -12.13 -2.50
C PRO A 66 0.69 -11.86 -1.62
N GLN A 67 0.99 -12.77 -0.69
CA GLN A 67 2.16 -12.63 0.18
C GLN A 67 3.48 -12.55 -0.60
N SER A 68 3.58 -13.21 -1.75
CA SER A 68 4.75 -13.10 -2.64
C SER A 68 4.98 -11.67 -3.13
N VAL A 69 3.91 -10.95 -3.49
CA VAL A 69 3.99 -9.53 -3.88
C VAL A 69 4.41 -8.67 -2.71
N LYS A 70 3.87 -8.92 -1.51
CA LYS A 70 4.28 -8.20 -0.29
C LYS A 70 5.77 -8.39 0.01
N ASN A 71 6.27 -9.62 -0.14
CA ASN A 71 7.69 -9.92 0.04
C ASN A 71 8.55 -9.21 -1.02
N GLN A 72 8.09 -9.14 -2.28
CA GLN A 72 8.78 -8.41 -3.33
C GLN A 72 8.85 -6.91 -3.03
N VAL A 73 7.75 -6.30 -2.55
CA VAL A 73 7.74 -4.90 -2.12
C VAL A 73 8.80 -4.63 -1.06
N TYR A 74 8.86 -5.45 -0.01
CA TYR A 74 9.91 -5.31 1.01
C TYR A 74 11.32 -5.45 0.43
N ALA A 75 11.53 -6.38 -0.50
CA ALA A 75 12.83 -6.57 -1.16
C ALA A 75 13.23 -5.35 -2.02
N GLU A 76 12.32 -4.79 -2.82
CA GLU A 76 12.58 -3.60 -3.66
C GLU A 76 12.91 -2.36 -2.82
N TYR A 77 12.33 -2.25 -1.62
CA TYR A 77 12.61 -1.19 -0.67
C TYR A 77 13.80 -1.48 0.27
N GLY A 78 14.48 -2.62 0.11
CA GLY A 78 15.63 -3.00 0.94
C GLY A 78 15.28 -3.30 2.40
N VAL A 79 14.02 -3.59 2.70
CA VAL A 79 13.55 -3.95 4.05
C VAL A 79 13.82 -5.44 4.29
N THR A 80 15.04 -5.74 4.74
CA THR A 80 15.49 -7.13 4.98
C THR A 80 15.07 -7.70 6.32
N HIS A 81 14.83 -6.83 7.31
CA HIS A 81 14.39 -7.20 8.66
C HIS A 81 13.39 -6.19 9.22
N HIS A 82 12.29 -6.69 9.77
CA HIS A 82 11.31 -5.89 10.50
C HIS A 82 10.54 -6.78 11.48
N LYS A 83 9.98 -6.19 12.55
CA LYS A 83 9.08 -6.93 13.44
C LYS A 83 7.66 -6.92 12.87
N ALA A 84 6.83 -7.85 13.32
CA ALA A 84 5.40 -7.80 13.06
C ALA A 84 4.84 -6.49 13.63
N GLY A 85 4.06 -5.76 12.81
CA GLY A 85 3.50 -4.46 13.18
C GLY A 85 4.43 -3.25 12.98
N ASP A 86 5.64 -3.43 12.44
CA ASP A 86 6.51 -2.30 12.10
C ASP A 86 6.06 -1.59 10.82
N TYR A 87 5.65 -2.40 9.84
CA TYR A 87 5.17 -1.98 8.54
C TYR A 87 3.95 -2.79 8.12
N GLU A 88 3.16 -2.21 7.23
CA GLU A 88 2.27 -2.92 6.34
C GLU A 88 2.65 -2.65 4.89
N VAL A 89 2.45 -3.64 4.01
CA VAL A 89 2.50 -3.37 2.57
C VAL A 89 1.14 -2.85 2.17
N ASP A 90 1.10 -1.56 1.82
CA ASP A 90 -0.13 -0.83 1.58
C ASP A 90 -0.07 -0.01 0.30
N HIS A 91 -1.23 0.45 -0.13
CA HIS A 91 -1.44 1.17 -1.37
C HIS A 91 -1.08 2.66 -1.23
N LEU A 92 -0.33 3.25 -2.17
CA LEU A 92 -0.11 4.71 -2.19
C LEU A 92 -1.41 5.46 -2.52
N ILE A 93 -2.08 5.05 -3.59
CA ILE A 93 -3.46 5.42 -3.86
C ILE A 93 -4.34 4.31 -3.30
N SER A 94 -5.18 4.62 -2.31
CA SER A 94 -6.11 3.67 -1.70
C SER A 94 -6.99 2.97 -2.73
N LEU A 95 -7.39 1.72 -2.45
CA LEU A 95 -8.42 1.04 -3.23
C LEU A 95 -9.74 1.84 -3.24
N GLU A 96 -10.05 2.58 -2.18
CA GLU A 96 -11.22 3.46 -2.11
C GLU A 96 -11.17 4.64 -3.10
N LEU A 97 -9.98 4.92 -3.65
CA LEU A 97 -9.72 5.91 -4.68
C LEU A 97 -9.33 5.26 -6.02
N GLY A 98 -9.62 3.97 -6.19
CA GLY A 98 -9.32 3.24 -7.43
C GLY A 98 -7.85 2.88 -7.60
N GLY A 99 -7.07 2.83 -6.54
CA GLY A 99 -5.72 2.26 -6.58
C GLY A 99 -5.70 0.81 -7.06
N SER A 100 -4.57 0.38 -7.62
CA SER A 100 -4.36 -1.00 -8.08
C SER A 100 -3.54 -1.82 -7.09
N ASN A 101 -3.65 -3.15 -7.13
CA ASN A 101 -2.75 -4.07 -6.41
C ASN A 101 -1.37 -4.24 -7.08
N SER A 102 -1.04 -3.41 -8.07
CA SER A 102 0.26 -3.46 -8.72
C SER A 102 1.36 -3.09 -7.72
N ILE A 103 2.54 -3.69 -7.85
CA ILE A 103 3.71 -3.28 -7.08
C ILE A 103 4.03 -1.79 -7.25
N LYS A 104 3.67 -1.21 -8.41
CA LYS A 104 3.76 0.23 -8.70
C LYS A 104 2.81 1.12 -7.89
N ASN A 105 1.97 0.53 -7.04
CA ASN A 105 1.11 1.23 -6.10
C ASN A 105 1.30 0.69 -4.67
N LEU A 106 2.21 -0.25 -4.43
CA LEU A 106 2.44 -0.84 -3.11
C LEU A 106 3.79 -0.40 -2.53
N TRP A 107 3.85 -0.20 -1.22
CA TRP A 107 5.07 0.18 -0.52
C TRP A 107 5.03 -0.24 0.97
N PRO A 108 6.19 -0.36 1.65
CA PRO A 108 6.25 -0.57 3.09
C PRO A 108 5.84 0.69 3.87
N GLU A 109 4.57 0.77 4.26
CA GLU A 109 4.07 1.87 5.07
C GLU A 109 4.34 1.62 6.56
N SER A 110 4.98 2.58 7.24
CA SER A 110 5.38 2.42 8.64
C SER A 110 4.27 2.77 9.62
N TYR A 111 4.11 1.95 10.67
CA TYR A 111 3.32 2.31 11.85
C TYR A 111 4.10 3.17 12.86
N LYS A 112 5.43 3.21 12.75
CA LYS A 112 6.33 3.81 13.75
C LYS A 112 6.67 5.27 13.46
N SER A 113 6.67 5.68 12.20
CA SER A 113 6.98 7.06 11.83
C SER A 113 6.05 8.07 12.52
N LYS A 114 6.61 9.22 12.90
CA LYS A 114 5.88 10.30 13.59
C LYS A 114 6.17 11.64 12.91
N PRO A 115 5.17 12.55 12.82
CA PRO A 115 3.77 12.31 13.17
C PRO A 115 3.02 11.46 12.12
N TYR A 116 3.59 11.33 10.91
CA TYR A 116 3.02 10.65 9.75
C TYR A 116 3.33 9.14 9.77
N ASN A 117 2.29 8.31 9.80
CA ASN A 117 2.32 6.83 9.76
C ASN A 117 1.05 6.31 9.08
N ALA A 118 0.95 4.98 8.90
CA ALA A 118 -0.21 4.26 8.39
C ALA A 118 -1.57 4.82 8.86
N HIS A 119 -1.78 4.91 10.18
CA HIS A 119 -3.05 5.41 10.73
C HIS A 119 -3.37 6.86 10.37
N VAL A 120 -2.36 7.67 10.06
CA VAL A 120 -2.53 9.04 9.61
C VAL A 120 -2.88 9.07 8.14
N LYS A 121 -2.26 8.23 7.30
CA LYS A 121 -2.63 8.08 5.90
C LYS A 121 -4.04 7.51 5.75
N ASP A 122 -4.43 6.50 6.53
CA ASP A 122 -5.80 5.97 6.56
C ASP A 122 -6.85 7.08 6.71
N LYS A 123 -6.60 8.05 7.59
CA LYS A 123 -7.53 9.17 7.82
C LYS A 123 -7.64 10.08 6.59
N LEU A 124 -6.52 10.32 5.89
CA LEU A 124 -6.54 11.06 4.63
C LEU A 124 -7.30 10.27 3.55
N GLU A 125 -7.04 8.97 3.40
CA GLU A 125 -7.72 8.14 2.40
C GLU A 125 -9.23 8.17 2.57
N ASN A 126 -9.71 7.93 3.80
CA ASN A 126 -11.12 8.03 4.14
C ASN A 126 -11.69 9.42 3.83
N ARG A 127 -10.94 10.49 4.14
CA ARG A 127 -11.36 11.87 3.86
C ARG A 127 -11.46 12.13 2.36
N LEU A 128 -10.48 11.71 1.57
CA LEU A 128 -10.47 11.85 0.13
C LEU A 128 -11.62 11.05 -0.51
N HIS A 129 -11.84 9.81 -0.08
CA HIS A 129 -12.96 8.99 -0.55
C HIS A 129 -14.30 9.68 -0.27
N ALA A 130 -14.51 10.21 0.93
CA ALA A 130 -15.73 10.96 1.26
C ALA A 130 -15.92 12.23 0.40
N LEU A 131 -14.85 12.96 0.11
CA LEU A 131 -14.90 14.14 -0.78
C LEU A 131 -15.23 13.73 -2.22
N VAL A 132 -14.65 12.64 -2.73
CA VAL A 132 -14.96 12.09 -4.05
C VAL A 132 -16.41 11.64 -4.13
N CYS A 133 -16.87 10.83 -3.17
CA CYS A 133 -18.24 10.30 -3.17
C CYS A 133 -19.30 11.38 -3.00
N SER A 134 -19.02 12.44 -2.24
CA SER A 134 -19.90 13.61 -2.16
C SER A 134 -19.81 14.56 -3.36
N GLY A 135 -18.85 14.37 -4.27
CA GLY A 135 -18.66 15.22 -5.46
C GLY A 135 -17.95 16.55 -5.18
N GLN A 136 -17.37 16.73 -3.99
CA GLN A 136 -16.61 17.92 -3.60
C GLN A 136 -15.17 17.90 -4.13
N LEU A 137 -14.68 16.72 -4.53
CA LEU A 137 -13.35 16.55 -5.12
C LEU A 137 -13.45 15.58 -6.29
N ASP A 138 -12.81 15.93 -7.41
CA ASP A 138 -12.69 15.03 -8.55
C ASP A 138 -11.79 13.82 -8.20
N LEU A 139 -12.13 12.64 -8.73
CA LEU A 139 -11.38 11.40 -8.46
C LEU A 139 -9.92 11.51 -8.91
N ALA A 140 -9.67 12.03 -10.11
CA ALA A 140 -8.32 12.18 -10.64
C ALA A 140 -7.54 13.23 -9.82
N ALA A 141 -8.20 14.29 -9.35
CA ALA A 141 -7.58 15.25 -8.44
C ALA A 141 -7.20 14.64 -7.08
N ALA A 142 -8.03 13.75 -6.54
CA ALA A 142 -7.72 13.02 -5.30
C ALA A 142 -6.53 12.06 -5.49
N GLN A 143 -6.56 11.26 -6.57
CA GLN A 143 -5.48 10.34 -6.97
C GLN A 143 -4.14 11.08 -7.15
N HIS A 144 -4.15 12.18 -7.91
CA HIS A 144 -2.95 12.99 -8.13
C HIS A 144 -2.41 13.59 -6.84
N ALA A 145 -3.28 14.11 -5.97
CA ALA A 145 -2.86 14.71 -4.70
C ALA A 145 -2.16 13.71 -3.78
N ILE A 146 -2.75 12.52 -3.58
CA ILE A 146 -2.17 11.52 -2.67
C ILE A 146 -0.91 10.87 -3.28
N ALA A 147 -0.88 10.63 -4.59
CA ALA A 147 0.29 10.01 -5.24
C ALA A 147 1.51 10.94 -5.27
N THR A 148 1.29 12.25 -5.42
CA THR A 148 2.39 13.23 -5.53
C THR A 148 3.02 13.54 -4.17
N ASP A 149 2.17 13.86 -3.18
CA ASP A 149 2.60 14.22 -1.83
C ASP A 149 1.46 13.97 -0.85
N TRP A 150 1.35 12.73 -0.36
CA TRP A 150 0.30 12.37 0.58
C TRP A 150 0.38 13.17 1.89
N ILE A 151 1.57 13.64 2.32
CA ILE A 151 1.72 14.47 3.51
C ILE A 151 1.17 15.89 3.25
N GLY A 152 1.48 16.46 2.09
CA GLY A 152 0.90 17.72 1.63
C GLY A 152 -0.61 17.62 1.47
N ALA A 153 -1.11 16.53 0.88
CA ALA A 153 -2.53 16.23 0.77
C ALA A 153 -3.18 16.13 2.15
N TYR A 154 -2.55 15.46 3.12
CA TYR A 154 -3.01 15.42 4.51
C TYR A 154 -3.22 16.83 5.06
N LYS A 155 -2.19 17.68 5.01
CA LYS A 155 -2.26 19.06 5.50
C LYS A 155 -3.38 19.85 4.82
N LYS A 156 -3.53 19.70 3.50
CA LYS A 156 -4.55 20.38 2.70
C LYS A 156 -5.97 19.96 3.07
N TYR A 157 -6.25 18.67 3.14
CA TYR A 157 -7.62 18.15 3.24
C TYR A 157 -8.09 17.88 4.67
N MET A 158 -7.16 17.82 5.64
CA MET A 158 -7.46 17.65 7.06
C MET A 158 -7.46 18.97 7.85
N GLY A 159 -6.80 20.02 7.36
CA GLY A 159 -6.80 21.36 7.99
C GLY A 159 -6.06 21.48 9.33
N ALA A 160 -5.65 20.36 9.94
CA ALA A 160 -4.83 20.30 11.16
C ALA A 160 -3.69 19.29 11.00
N SER A 161 -2.52 19.57 11.58
CA SER A 161 -1.42 18.59 11.64
C SER A 161 -1.83 17.41 12.53
N PRO A 162 -1.40 16.17 12.23
CA PRO A 162 -1.72 15.02 13.06
C PRO A 162 -1.04 15.23 14.42
N SER A 163 -1.85 15.50 15.45
CA SER A 163 -1.36 15.64 16.81
C SER A 163 -0.72 14.32 17.27
N SER A 164 0.47 14.37 17.84
CA SER A 164 1.22 13.23 18.39
C SER A 164 0.64 12.67 19.69
N ALA A 165 -0.63 12.95 20.00
CA ALA A 165 -1.27 12.50 21.23
C ALA A 165 -1.32 10.96 21.32
N ALA A 166 -0.68 10.43 22.36
CA ALA A 166 -0.74 9.03 22.78
C ALA A 166 -2.20 8.54 22.91
N PRO A 167 -2.47 7.24 22.71
CA PRO A 167 -3.82 6.73 22.84
C PRO A 167 -4.33 6.92 24.27
N LYS A 168 -5.37 7.75 24.46
CA LYS A 168 -6.20 7.64 25.65
C LYS A 168 -6.90 6.29 25.58
N ALA A 169 -6.53 5.38 26.48
CA ALA A 169 -7.20 4.11 26.67
C ALA A 169 -8.72 4.31 26.65
N HIS A 170 -9.38 3.79 25.62
CA HIS A 170 -10.83 3.77 25.60
C HIS A 170 -11.28 2.61 26.48
N ALA A 171 -11.70 2.99 27.68
CA ALA A 171 -12.50 2.18 28.56
C ALA A 171 -13.66 1.57 27.75
N LYS A 172 -13.85 0.26 27.90
CA LYS A 172 -15.01 -0.45 27.39
C LYS A 172 -16.25 0.23 27.95
N ASN A 173 -17.09 0.80 27.08
CA ASN A 173 -18.46 1.07 27.46
C ASN A 173 -19.39 0.81 26.27
N HIS A 174 -20.13 -0.28 26.39
CA HIS A 174 -21.30 -0.56 25.58
C HIS A 174 -22.35 0.53 25.87
N SER A 175 -22.69 1.34 24.88
CA SER A 175 -24.01 1.98 24.86
C SER A 175 -24.46 2.26 23.43
N ARG A 176 -25.55 1.59 23.07
CA ARG A 176 -26.39 1.87 21.91
C ARG A 176 -27.15 3.16 22.16
N SER A 177 -27.18 4.07 21.18
CA SER A 177 -28.35 4.93 20.88
C SER A 177 -28.03 5.87 19.71
N HIS A 178 -28.81 5.79 18.63
CA HIS A 178 -29.70 6.85 18.06
C HIS A 178 -28.97 8.17 17.73
N TRP A 179 -28.99 8.74 16.52
CA TRP A 179 -30.10 9.20 15.64
C TRP A 179 -29.49 9.41 14.22
N TYR A 180 -30.20 9.30 13.08
CA TYR A 180 -31.41 10.01 12.70
C TYR A 180 -32.28 9.18 11.74
N ASN A 181 -33.57 9.04 12.10
CA ASN A 181 -34.65 8.67 11.20
C ASN A 181 -35.09 9.92 10.43
N LEU A 182 -35.04 9.89 9.10
CA LEU A 182 -35.89 10.70 8.24
C LEU A 182 -36.61 9.74 7.29
N ARG A 183 -37.92 9.62 7.49
CA ARG A 183 -38.84 8.89 6.63
C ARG A 183 -38.99 9.64 5.30
N ILE A 184 -38.83 8.94 4.19
CA ILE A 184 -39.33 9.33 2.86
C ILE A 184 -40.20 8.16 2.36
N PRO A 185 -41.36 8.39 1.70
CA PRO A 185 -42.36 7.36 1.42
C PRO A 185 -41.89 6.38 0.33
N GLN A 186 -42.17 5.09 0.52
CA GLN A 186 -41.94 4.05 -0.49
C GLN A 186 -43.08 4.05 -1.51
N THR A 187 -42.78 4.39 -2.77
CA THR A 187 -43.59 3.97 -3.92
C THR A 187 -43.04 2.65 -4.45
N GLN A 188 -43.87 1.61 -4.41
CA GLN A 188 -43.57 0.27 -4.93
C GLN A 188 -43.60 0.29 -6.46
N THR A 189 -42.63 -0.36 -7.10
CA THR A 189 -42.70 -0.71 -8.53
C THR A 189 -42.61 -2.23 -8.72
N PRO A 190 -43.31 -2.81 -9.72
CA PRO A 190 -43.60 -4.24 -9.82
C PRO A 190 -42.43 -5.06 -10.41
N PRO A 191 -42.42 -6.41 -10.29
CA PRO A 191 -41.29 -7.25 -10.68
C PRO A 191 -41.45 -7.84 -12.08
N MET A 192 -40.44 -7.75 -12.97
CA MET A 192 -40.18 -8.64 -14.15
C MET A 192 -38.80 -8.32 -14.79
N PRO A 193 -38.20 -9.17 -15.65
CA PRO A 193 -38.10 -10.64 -15.66
C PRO A 193 -36.62 -11.14 -15.79
N MET A 194 -36.39 -12.46 -15.65
CA MET A 194 -35.09 -13.11 -15.89
C MET A 194 -34.78 -13.25 -17.40
N SER A 195 -33.60 -12.79 -17.87
CA SER A 195 -32.84 -13.47 -18.95
C SER A 195 -31.45 -12.87 -19.27
N THR A 196 -30.56 -13.79 -19.67
CA THR A 196 -29.28 -13.71 -20.42
C THR A 196 -28.04 -13.08 -19.78
N THR A 197 -27.12 -13.99 -19.38
CA THR A 197 -25.63 -13.92 -19.36
C THR A 197 -24.96 -12.58 -19.04
N PRO A 198 -24.14 -12.48 -17.96
CA PRO A 198 -23.41 -11.26 -17.64
C PRO A 198 -22.31 -11.00 -18.68
N ASP A 199 -22.42 -9.85 -19.33
CA ASP A 199 -21.47 -9.29 -20.27
C ASP A 199 -20.03 -9.35 -19.72
N SER A 200 -19.18 -10.03 -20.49
CA SER A 200 -17.74 -9.89 -20.32
C SER A 200 -17.26 -8.59 -20.95
N PRO A 201 -16.25 -7.91 -20.36
CA PRO A 201 -15.63 -6.77 -21.00
C PRO A 201 -15.10 -7.19 -22.37
N SER A 202 -15.63 -6.60 -23.43
CA SER A 202 -15.29 -6.92 -24.82
C SER A 202 -13.77 -6.84 -25.03
N GLY A 203 -13.15 -7.95 -25.47
CA GLY A 203 -11.73 -7.98 -25.85
C GLY A 203 -10.74 -8.48 -24.78
N GLN A 204 -11.19 -8.93 -23.62
CA GLN A 204 -10.32 -9.51 -22.59
C GLN A 204 -10.28 -11.05 -22.66
N VAL A 205 -9.12 -11.64 -22.33
CA VAL A 205 -8.95 -13.09 -22.13
C VAL A 205 -8.99 -13.42 -20.65
N TRP A 206 -9.49 -14.62 -20.32
CA TRP A 206 -9.47 -15.14 -18.96
C TRP A 206 -8.21 -15.97 -18.77
N VAL A 207 -7.27 -15.56 -17.94
CA VAL A 207 -6.07 -16.36 -17.65
C VAL A 207 -6.25 -17.16 -16.39
N ASN A 208 -5.76 -18.40 -16.39
CA ASN A 208 -5.62 -19.24 -15.23
C ASN A 208 -4.17 -19.20 -14.73
N THR A 209 -3.97 -18.55 -13.59
CA THR A 209 -2.66 -18.31 -12.97
C THR A 209 -1.99 -19.59 -12.48
N LYS A 210 -2.76 -20.67 -12.27
CA LYS A 210 -2.23 -21.97 -11.85
C LYS A 210 -1.74 -22.82 -13.02
N SER A 211 -2.40 -22.74 -14.18
CA SER A 211 -2.07 -23.58 -15.33
C SER A 211 -1.21 -22.88 -16.39
N GLY A 212 -0.99 -21.57 -16.27
CA GLY A 212 -0.28 -20.79 -17.30
C GLY A 212 -1.04 -20.71 -18.63
N LYS A 213 -2.37 -20.87 -18.61
CA LYS A 213 -3.21 -20.86 -19.81
C LYS A 213 -4.20 -19.70 -19.81
N TYR A 214 -4.51 -19.16 -20.98
CA TYR A 214 -5.59 -18.20 -21.16
C TYR A 214 -6.70 -18.73 -22.08
N PHE A 215 -7.91 -18.24 -21.87
CA PHE A 215 -9.13 -18.65 -22.57
C PHE A 215 -9.75 -17.42 -23.23
N GLN A 216 -10.19 -17.56 -24.48
CA GLN A 216 -10.91 -16.51 -25.20
C GLN A 216 -12.39 -16.45 -24.77
N PRO A 217 -13.09 -15.32 -25.00
CA PRO A 217 -14.53 -15.23 -24.79
C PRO A 217 -15.29 -16.37 -25.48
N GLY A 218 -16.17 -17.05 -24.76
CA GLY A 218 -16.94 -18.20 -25.27
C GLY A 218 -16.29 -19.57 -25.04
N ALA A 219 -15.00 -19.63 -24.70
CA ALA A 219 -14.34 -20.90 -24.39
C ALA A 219 -14.89 -21.55 -23.10
N ARG A 220 -14.84 -22.89 -23.02
CA ARG A 220 -15.46 -23.69 -21.96
C ARG A 220 -15.17 -23.20 -20.54
N TYR A 221 -13.94 -22.74 -20.28
CA TYR A 221 -13.44 -22.33 -18.96
C TYR A 221 -13.26 -20.81 -18.79
N TYR A 222 -13.66 -20.01 -19.77
CA TYR A 222 -13.62 -18.55 -19.68
C TYR A 222 -14.49 -18.05 -18.53
N GLY A 223 -13.90 -17.33 -17.57
CA GLY A 223 -14.58 -16.81 -16.37
C GLY A 223 -14.96 -17.85 -15.31
N LYS A 224 -14.55 -19.13 -15.46
CA LYS A 224 -15.08 -20.24 -14.64
C LYS A 224 -14.06 -20.91 -13.73
N THR A 225 -12.76 -20.66 -13.90
CA THR A 225 -11.75 -21.28 -13.04
C THR A 225 -11.64 -20.54 -11.70
N LYS A 226 -11.40 -21.24 -10.59
CA LYS A 226 -11.29 -20.59 -9.26
C LYS A 226 -10.08 -19.66 -9.13
N GLN A 227 -9.08 -19.84 -9.99
CA GLN A 227 -7.81 -19.12 -10.00
C GLN A 227 -7.63 -18.50 -11.38
N GLY A 228 -8.48 -17.54 -11.72
CA GLY A 228 -8.33 -16.81 -12.96
C GLY A 228 -8.64 -15.34 -12.85
N GLN A 229 -8.14 -14.60 -13.84
CA GLN A 229 -8.22 -13.15 -13.91
C GLN A 229 -8.41 -12.74 -15.37
N TYR A 230 -9.18 -11.66 -15.59
CA TYR A 230 -9.27 -11.06 -16.91
C TYR A 230 -8.04 -10.19 -17.18
N MET A 231 -7.47 -10.29 -18.38
CA MET A 231 -6.45 -9.36 -18.87
C MET A 231 -6.52 -9.27 -20.39
N SER A 232 -5.76 -8.35 -21.01
CA SER A 232 -5.65 -8.33 -22.46
C SER A 232 -4.89 -9.56 -22.96
N GLU A 233 -5.19 -10.03 -24.18
CA GLU A 233 -4.44 -11.13 -24.79
C GLU A 233 -2.94 -10.81 -24.90
N LYS A 234 -2.63 -9.54 -25.18
CA LYS A 234 -1.26 -9.05 -25.25
C LYS A 234 -0.54 -9.15 -23.90
N ASP A 235 -1.18 -8.73 -22.81
CA ASP A 235 -0.60 -8.82 -21.46
C ASP A 235 -0.48 -10.29 -21.03
N ALA A 236 -1.42 -11.14 -21.41
CA ALA A 236 -1.34 -12.58 -21.16
C ALA A 236 -0.11 -13.19 -21.82
N ILE A 237 0.13 -12.88 -23.11
CA ILE A 237 1.31 -13.34 -23.85
C ILE A 237 2.59 -12.76 -23.24
N GLN A 238 2.62 -11.47 -22.89
CA GLN A 238 3.77 -10.84 -22.26
C GLN A 238 4.09 -11.42 -20.87
N GLN A 239 3.08 -11.86 -20.12
CA GLN A 239 3.23 -12.55 -18.84
C GLN A 239 3.49 -14.06 -18.98
N GLY A 240 3.68 -14.56 -20.21
CA GLY A 240 4.05 -15.95 -20.48
C GLY A 240 2.88 -16.94 -20.45
N PHE A 241 1.63 -16.47 -20.46
CA PHE A 241 0.46 -17.34 -20.59
C PHE A 241 0.31 -17.83 -22.03
N THR A 242 -0.09 -19.10 -22.17
CA THR A 242 -0.31 -19.75 -23.47
C THR A 242 -1.80 -19.93 -23.76
N ALA A 243 -2.21 -19.87 -25.02
CA ALA A 243 -3.61 -20.10 -25.38
C ALA A 243 -4.05 -21.53 -24.98
N ALA A 244 -5.23 -21.67 -24.39
CA ALA A 244 -5.88 -22.96 -24.25
C ALA A 244 -6.49 -23.36 -25.60
N GLY A 245 -6.26 -24.60 -26.05
CA GLY A 245 -6.97 -25.15 -27.21
C GLY A 245 -8.48 -25.10 -26.99
N GLN A 246 -9.23 -24.75 -28.03
CA GLN A 246 -10.68 -24.51 -27.97
C GLN A 246 -11.46 -25.74 -27.50
#